data_AF-A0A1C4PM88-F1
#
_entry.id   AF-A0A1C4PM88-F1
#
_cell.length_a   1.000
_cell.length_b   1.000
_cell.length_c   1.000
_cell.angle_alpha   90.00
_cell.angle_beta   90.00
_cell.angle_gamma   90.00
#
_symmetry.space_group_name_H-M   'P 1'
#
loop_
_entity.id
_entity.type
_entity.pdbx_description
1 polymer ?
#
loop_
_entity_poly.entity_id
_entity_poly.type
_entity_poly.pdbx_seq_one_letter_code
_entity_poly.pdbx_strand_id
1 'polypeptide(L)'
;MNASAVESVTRAEYCVIACAEAWRGDGEILASPMGAVPSVGARLARLTFAPDLLLTDGEATLVGPDGEPEGWLPYRRHLALVTGGRRHVMMGASQIDRFGNQNISCIGDWEQPARQLLGVRGAPVNTLNNPVSYSD
;
A
#
# COMPACT_ATOMS: atom_id res chain seq x y z
N MET A 1 12.63 -43.05 -5.37
CA MET A 1 11.46 -42.29 -5.84
C MET A 1 10.96 -41.50 -4.64
N ASN A 2 11.37 -40.23 -4.52
CA ASN A 2 10.97 -39.40 -3.39
C ASN A 2 9.55 -38.88 -3.66
N ALA A 3 8.65 -39.16 -2.72
CA ALA A 3 7.31 -38.62 -2.69
C ALA A 3 7.36 -37.10 -2.82
N SER A 4 6.56 -36.53 -3.73
CA SER A 4 6.41 -35.09 -3.85
C SER A 4 5.90 -34.55 -2.51
N ALA A 5 6.73 -33.80 -1.79
CA ALA A 5 6.24 -32.98 -0.71
C ALA A 5 5.20 -32.04 -1.32
N VAL A 6 3.95 -32.15 -0.87
CA VAL A 6 2.97 -31.09 -1.11
C VAL A 6 3.53 -29.88 -0.36
N GLU A 7 4.11 -28.93 -1.08
CA GLU A 7 4.57 -27.67 -0.49
C GLU A 7 3.35 -26.98 0.12
N SER A 8 3.33 -26.91 1.45
CA SER A 8 2.26 -26.26 2.19
C SER A 8 2.37 -24.74 2.02
N VAL A 9 1.27 -24.08 1.68
CA VAL A 9 1.19 -22.62 1.59
C VAL A 9 1.59 -21.99 2.93
N THR A 10 2.54 -21.07 2.89
CA THR A 10 3.11 -20.35 4.03
C THR A 10 2.20 -19.22 4.49
N ARG A 11 2.41 -18.76 5.74
CA ARG A 11 1.69 -17.58 6.27
C ARG A 11 1.93 -16.33 5.41
N ALA A 12 3.14 -16.14 4.91
CA ALA A 12 3.48 -14.98 4.08
C ALA A 12 2.68 -14.97 2.78
N GLU A 13 2.50 -16.13 2.14
CA GLU A 13 1.66 -16.25 0.94
C GLU A 13 0.19 -15.92 1.23
N TYR A 14 -0.35 -16.37 2.37
CA TYR A 14 -1.69 -15.94 2.82
C TYR A 14 -1.78 -14.43 3.03
N CYS A 15 -0.77 -13.80 3.65
CA CYS A 15 -0.74 -12.35 3.84
C CYS A 15 -0.66 -11.59 2.50
N VAL A 16 0.13 -12.08 1.54
CA VAL A 16 0.21 -11.52 0.18
C VAL A 16 -1.13 -11.60 -0.52
N ILE A 17 -1.81 -12.75 -0.47
CA ILE A 17 -3.14 -12.94 -1.05
C ILE A 17 -4.14 -11.98 -0.38
N ALA A 18 -4.14 -11.90 0.95
CA ALA A 18 -5.02 -10.97 1.67
C ALA A 18 -4.77 -9.50 1.29
N CYS A 19 -3.51 -9.09 1.11
CA CYS A 19 -3.18 -7.75 0.62
C CYS A 19 -3.61 -7.55 -0.84
N ALA A 20 -3.52 -8.59 -1.69
CA ALA A 20 -3.99 -8.52 -3.07
C ALA A 20 -5.51 -8.30 -3.14
N GLU A 21 -6.27 -9.02 -2.31
CA GLU A 21 -7.74 -8.92 -2.27
C GLU A 21 -8.24 -7.51 -1.93
N ALA A 22 -7.46 -6.71 -1.19
CA ALA A 22 -7.82 -5.34 -0.86
C ALA A 22 -8.00 -4.43 -2.09
N TRP A 23 -7.42 -4.79 -3.24
CA TRP A 23 -7.51 -4.02 -4.49
C TRP A 23 -8.64 -4.48 -5.41
N ARG A 24 -9.41 -5.49 -5.01
CA ARG A 24 -10.46 -6.06 -5.86
C ARG A 24 -11.58 -5.03 -6.07
N GLY A 25 -11.83 -4.69 -7.33
CA GLY A 25 -12.91 -3.77 -7.72
C GLY A 25 -12.54 -2.28 -7.65
N ASP A 26 -11.28 -1.96 -7.35
CA ASP A 26 -10.80 -0.58 -7.29
C ASP A 26 -10.76 0.12 -8.67
N GLY A 27 -10.73 -0.65 -9.76
CA GLY A 27 -10.68 -0.13 -11.13
C GLY A 27 -9.34 0.56 -11.46
N GLU A 28 -9.38 1.54 -12.36
CA GLU A 28 -8.19 2.29 -12.80
C GLU A 28 -7.82 3.40 -11.79
N ILE A 29 -7.12 3.00 -10.73
CA ILE A 29 -6.59 3.91 -9.72
C ILE A 29 -5.11 3.64 -9.42
N LEU A 30 -4.47 4.59 -8.73
CA LEU A 30 -3.12 4.39 -8.22
C LEU A 30 -3.12 3.48 -6.99
N ALA A 31 -2.59 2.27 -7.12
CA ALA A 31 -2.30 1.42 -5.98
C ALA A 31 -0.98 1.88 -5.34
N SER A 32 -1.04 2.25 -4.06
CA SER A 32 0.12 2.72 -3.29
C SER A 32 0.40 1.81 -2.09
N PRO A 33 1.00 0.64 -2.30
CA PRO A 33 1.41 -0.24 -1.23
C PRO A 33 2.67 0.28 -0.53
N MET A 34 2.68 0.32 0.81
CA MET A 34 3.87 0.63 1.60
C MET A 34 4.39 -0.61 2.31
N GLY A 35 5.56 -1.11 1.91
CA GLY A 35 6.18 -2.31 2.48
C GLY A 35 6.20 -3.50 1.53
N ALA A 36 6.95 -4.54 1.88
CA ALA A 36 7.22 -5.66 0.97
C ALA A 36 5.97 -6.49 0.66
N VAL A 37 5.26 -6.96 1.70
CA VAL A 37 4.04 -7.79 1.55
C VAL A 37 2.96 -7.08 0.73
N PRO A 38 2.54 -5.85 1.04
CA PRO A 38 1.52 -5.17 0.24
C PRO A 38 2.00 -4.85 -1.18
N SER A 39 3.31 -4.62 -1.40
CA SER A 39 3.85 -4.40 -2.75
C SER A 39 3.73 -5.65 -3.62
N VAL A 40 4.04 -6.81 -3.05
CA VAL A 40 3.84 -8.10 -3.75
C VAL A 40 2.34 -8.33 -3.97
N GLY A 41 1.48 -8.03 -2.99
CA GLY A 41 0.02 -8.14 -3.11
C GLY A 41 -0.56 -7.28 -4.25
N ALA A 42 -0.14 -6.01 -4.37
CA ALA A 42 -0.61 -5.12 -5.44
C ALA A 42 -0.17 -5.60 -6.84
N ARG A 43 1.08 -6.10 -6.97
CA ARG A 43 1.56 -6.70 -8.22
C ARG A 43 0.80 -7.98 -8.55
N LEU A 44 0.53 -8.83 -7.56
CA LEU A 44 -0.27 -10.03 -7.73
C LEU A 44 -1.69 -9.70 -8.20
N ALA A 45 -2.36 -8.73 -7.57
CA ALA A 45 -3.68 -8.27 -7.97
C ALA A 45 -3.68 -7.79 -9.44
N ARG A 46 -2.70 -6.94 -9.81
CA ARG A 46 -2.57 -6.44 -11.20
C ARG A 46 -2.33 -7.54 -12.22
N LEU A 47 -1.54 -8.55 -11.87
CA LEU A 47 -1.25 -9.69 -12.76
C LEU A 47 -2.41 -10.68 -12.88
N THR A 48 -3.45 -10.58 -12.05
CA THR A 48 -4.50 -11.62 -11.97
C THR A 48 -5.91 -11.08 -12.18
N PHE A 49 -6.42 -10.25 -11.28
CA PHE A 49 -7.84 -9.88 -11.24
C PHE A 49 -8.12 -8.37 -11.23
N ALA A 50 -7.09 -7.53 -11.18
CA ALA A 50 -7.20 -6.07 -11.19
C ALA A 50 -6.20 -5.43 -12.19
N PRO A 51 -6.28 -5.77 -13.49
CA PRO A 51 -5.28 -5.40 -14.50
C PRO A 51 -5.13 -3.88 -14.71
N ASP A 52 -6.18 -3.12 -14.41
CA ASP A 52 -6.23 -1.66 -14.62
C ASP A 52 -5.54 -0.85 -13.51
N LEU A 53 -5.07 -1.51 -12.43
CA LEU A 53 -4.33 -0.81 -11.37
C LEU A 53 -3.06 -0.16 -11.89
N LEU A 54 -2.83 1.08 -11.49
CA LEU A 54 -1.58 1.79 -11.75
C LEU A 54 -0.59 1.53 -10.61
N LEU A 55 0.65 1.20 -10.96
CA LEU A 55 1.76 1.01 -10.02
C LEU A 55 2.86 2.03 -10.26
N THR A 56 3.68 2.27 -9.24
CA THR A 56 4.84 3.17 -9.34
C THR A 56 6.14 2.46 -8.98
N ASP A 57 7.25 2.97 -9.48
CA ASP A 57 8.60 2.64 -8.99
C ASP A 57 8.87 3.09 -7.54
N GLY A 58 7.96 3.89 -6.96
CA GLY A 58 8.08 4.47 -5.63
C GLY A 58 8.70 5.87 -5.63
N GLU A 59 9.01 6.42 -6.80
CA GLU A 59 9.63 7.73 -6.97
C GLU A 59 8.81 8.62 -7.91
N ALA A 60 8.94 8.44 -9.23
CA ALA A 60 8.40 9.38 -10.21
C ALA A 60 7.91 8.73 -11.51
N THR A 61 7.82 7.41 -11.56
CA THR A 61 7.50 6.66 -12.79
C THR A 61 6.34 5.71 -12.54
N LEU A 62 5.36 5.70 -13.44
CA LEU A 62 4.40 4.60 -13.54
C LEU A 62 5.11 3.40 -14.16
N VAL A 63 4.91 2.22 -13.60
CA VAL A 63 5.58 1.00 -14.04
C VAL A 63 4.58 -0.13 -14.23
N GLY A 64 4.90 -1.06 -15.12
CA GLY A 64 4.23 -2.35 -15.24
C GLY A 64 4.47 -3.26 -14.03
N PRO A 65 3.80 -4.42 -13.95
CA PRO A 65 4.01 -5.38 -12.87
C PRO A 65 5.45 -5.94 -12.79
N ASP A 66 6.15 -5.97 -13.92
CA ASP A 66 7.55 -6.36 -14.08
C ASP A 66 8.54 -5.22 -13.76
N GLY A 67 8.04 -3.99 -13.57
CA GLY A 67 8.84 -2.81 -13.29
C GLY A 67 9.22 -1.99 -14.52
N GLU A 68 8.78 -2.39 -15.71
CA GLU A 68 9.06 -1.63 -16.94
C GLU A 68 8.34 -0.27 -16.92
N PRO A 69 9.00 0.84 -17.29
CA PRO A 69 8.38 2.16 -17.31
C PRO A 69 7.21 2.28 -18.30
N GLU A 70 6.06 2.78 -17.82
CA GLU A 70 4.85 3.00 -18.61
C GLU A 70 4.44 4.48 -18.67
N GLY A 71 4.97 5.33 -17.77
CA GLY A 71 4.62 6.74 -17.77
C GLY A 71 5.33 7.56 -16.70
N TRP A 72 5.14 8.88 -16.73
CA TRP A 72 5.77 9.81 -15.79
C TRP A 72 4.78 10.34 -14.74
N LEU A 73 5.09 10.10 -13.47
CA LEU A 73 4.30 10.49 -12.29
C LEU A 73 5.15 11.22 -11.24
N PRO A 74 5.61 12.45 -11.51
CA PRO A 74 6.34 13.25 -10.52
C PRO A 74 5.43 13.60 -9.35
N TYR A 75 6.04 13.92 -8.20
CA TYR A 75 5.34 14.20 -6.93
C TYR A 75 4.12 15.15 -7.06
N ARG A 76 4.23 16.22 -7.85
CA ARG A 76 3.12 17.15 -8.11
C ARG A 76 1.87 16.49 -8.73
N ARG A 77 2.07 15.51 -9.64
CA ARG A 77 0.97 14.75 -10.26
C ARG A 77 0.46 13.68 -9.32
N HIS A 78 1.36 13.05 -8.57
CA HIS A 78 0.99 12.12 -7.51
C HIS A 78 0.04 12.78 -6.49
N LEU A 79 0.34 13.99 -6.03
CA LEU A 79 -0.55 14.73 -5.12
C LEU A 79 -1.94 14.99 -5.72
N ALA A 80 -2.04 15.28 -7.01
CA ALA A 80 -3.33 15.47 -7.67
C ALA A 80 -4.19 14.19 -7.65
N LEU A 81 -3.58 13.01 -7.77
CA LEU A 81 -4.28 11.72 -7.65
C LEU A 81 -4.77 11.50 -6.21
N VAL A 82 -3.94 11.84 -5.21
CA VAL A 82 -4.31 11.74 -3.79
C VAL A 82 -5.50 12.65 -3.47
N THR A 83 -5.47 13.92 -3.88
CA THR A 83 -6.56 14.86 -3.59
C THR A 83 -7.79 14.64 -4.46
N GLY A 84 -7.65 13.93 -5.59
CA GLY A 84 -8.74 13.60 -6.51
C GLY A 84 -9.44 12.27 -6.21
N GLY A 85 -9.06 11.57 -5.14
CA GLY A 85 -9.66 10.29 -4.73
C GLY A 85 -9.34 9.11 -5.67
N ARG A 86 -8.36 9.24 -6.57
CA ARG A 86 -7.97 8.20 -7.54
C ARG A 86 -6.74 7.43 -7.08
N ARG A 87 -6.76 7.04 -5.81
CA ARG A 87 -5.68 6.30 -5.16
C ARG A 87 -6.27 5.45 -4.06
N HIS A 88 -5.67 4.28 -3.83
CA HIS A 88 -5.86 3.50 -2.62
C HIS A 88 -4.46 3.24 -2.06
N VAL A 89 -4.28 3.51 -0.76
CA VAL A 89 -3.00 3.29 -0.08
C VAL A 89 -3.13 2.20 0.97
N MET A 90 -2.13 1.34 1.02
CA MET A 90 -1.95 0.40 2.12
C MET A 90 -0.74 0.83 2.92
N MET A 91 -0.95 1.25 4.16
CA MET A 91 0.10 1.82 5.03
C MET A 91 0.47 0.86 6.15
N GLY A 92 1.70 0.98 6.64
CA GLY A 92 2.03 0.51 7.99
C GLY A 92 1.51 1.47 9.06
N ALA A 93 1.48 1.00 10.30
CA ALA A 93 1.03 1.76 11.45
C ALA A 93 1.77 1.31 12.72
N SER A 94 2.31 2.28 13.48
CA SER A 94 2.87 1.95 14.80
C SER A 94 1.77 1.74 15.83
N GLN A 95 0.62 2.39 15.67
CA GLN A 95 -0.59 2.13 16.46
C GLN A 95 -1.81 2.27 15.57
N ILE A 96 -2.79 1.40 15.77
CA ILE A 96 -4.15 1.49 15.20
C ILE A 96 -5.14 1.25 16.34
N ASP A 97 -6.15 2.10 16.47
CA ASP A 97 -7.23 1.89 17.43
C ASP A 97 -8.43 1.15 16.83
N ARG A 98 -9.41 0.82 17.66
CA ARG A 98 -10.61 0.07 17.26
C ARG A 98 -11.52 0.80 16.26
N PHE A 99 -11.30 2.09 16.03
CA PHE A 99 -12.06 2.93 15.11
C PHE A 99 -11.29 3.23 13.82
N GLY A 100 -10.05 2.71 13.70
CA GLY A 100 -9.20 2.92 12.53
C GLY A 100 -8.37 4.21 12.59
N ASN A 101 -8.32 4.90 13.74
CA ASN A 101 -7.35 5.98 13.91
C ASN A 101 -5.95 5.38 13.95
N GLN A 102 -5.03 5.97 13.21
CA GLN A 102 -3.67 5.47 13.04
C GLN A 102 -2.64 6.48 13.54
N ASN A 103 -1.52 5.97 14.04
CA ASN A 103 -0.37 6.77 14.43
C ASN A 103 0.94 6.25 13.82
N ILE A 104 1.63 7.15 13.10
CA ILE A 104 3.03 7.03 12.65
C ILE A 104 3.86 8.26 13.04
N SER A 105 3.33 9.13 13.90
CA SER A 105 3.92 10.43 14.19
C SER A 105 4.91 10.37 15.35
N CYS A 106 4.44 10.03 16.54
CA CYS A 106 5.23 9.95 17.76
C CYS A 106 4.48 9.16 18.85
N ILE A 107 5.20 8.69 19.87
CA ILE A 107 4.64 8.08 21.08
C ILE A 107 4.89 9.00 22.26
N GLY A 108 3.85 9.29 23.05
CA GLY A 108 3.89 10.20 24.19
C GLY A 108 3.33 11.59 23.85
N ASP A 109 3.76 12.60 24.61
CA ASP A 109 3.36 13.99 24.41
C ASP A 109 3.78 14.54 23.03
N TRP A 110 3.01 15.47 22.47
CA TRP A 110 3.28 16.00 21.13
C TRP A 110 4.46 16.98 21.09
N GLU A 111 4.61 17.84 22.09
CA GLU A 111 5.68 18.84 22.15
C GLU A 111 6.98 18.21 22.65
N GLN A 112 6.89 17.18 23.49
CA GLN A 112 8.04 16.44 24.01
C GLN A 112 7.82 14.91 23.92
N PRO A 113 7.91 14.33 22.71
CA PRO A 113 7.61 12.91 22.52
C PRO A 113 8.61 12.00 23.21
N ALA A 114 8.10 10.93 23.83
CA ALA A 114 8.94 9.88 24.41
C ALA A 114 9.68 9.09 23.32
N ARG A 115 9.06 8.93 22.14
CA ARG A 115 9.69 8.39 20.92
C ARG A 115 9.18 9.13 19.69
N GLN A 116 10.09 9.70 18.91
CA GLN A 116 9.78 10.29 17.61
C GLN A 116 9.71 9.20 16.53
N LEU A 117 8.69 9.26 15.67
CA LEU A 117 8.54 8.42 14.48
C LEU A 117 8.65 9.28 13.21
N LEU A 118 7.81 9.04 12.19
CA LEU A 118 7.90 9.67 10.87
C LEU A 118 7.22 11.04 10.78
N GLY A 119 6.52 11.48 11.83
CA GLY A 119 5.51 12.54 11.73
C GLY A 119 4.24 12.05 11.02
N VAL A 120 3.27 12.94 10.79
CA VAL A 120 1.98 12.57 10.17
C VAL A 120 2.10 12.20 8.68
N ARG A 121 3.17 12.64 8.01
CA ARG A 121 3.40 12.45 6.57
C ARG A 121 2.13 12.80 5.76
N GLY A 122 1.81 11.99 4.75
CA GLY A 122 0.58 12.13 3.96
C GLY A 122 -0.65 11.46 4.57
N ALA A 123 -0.56 10.85 5.78
CA ALA A 123 -1.66 10.07 6.34
C ALA A 123 -2.97 10.86 6.47
N PRO A 124 -2.99 12.13 6.95
CA PRO A 124 -4.22 12.91 7.06
C PRO A 124 -4.91 13.18 5.70
N VAL A 125 -4.13 13.45 4.65
CA VAL A 125 -4.67 13.69 3.31
C VAL A 125 -5.16 12.38 2.69
N ASN A 126 -4.49 11.26 2.97
CA ASN A 126 -4.90 9.95 2.49
C ASN A 126 -6.25 9.54 3.07
N THR A 127 -6.39 9.53 4.40
CA THR A 127 -7.60 9.06 5.09
C THR A 127 -8.81 9.95 4.82
N LEU A 128 -8.60 11.23 4.53
CA LEU A 128 -9.68 12.14 4.15
C LEU A 128 -10.20 11.93 2.72
N ASN A 129 -9.31 11.60 1.77
CA ASN A 129 -9.64 11.67 0.34
C ASN A 129 -9.73 10.29 -0.36
N ASN A 130 -9.22 9.22 0.25
CA ASN A 130 -8.98 7.94 -0.43
C ASN A 130 -9.34 6.74 0.44
N PRO A 131 -9.63 5.58 -0.15
CA PRO A 131 -9.53 4.31 0.56
C PRO A 131 -8.13 4.11 1.17
N VAL A 132 -8.11 3.63 2.42
CA VAL A 132 -6.89 3.35 3.17
C VAL A 132 -7.00 1.98 3.84
N SER A 133 -6.03 1.12 3.58
CA SER A 133 -5.86 -0.17 4.23
C SER A 133 -4.58 -0.21 5.08
N TYR A 134 -4.46 -1.20 5.95
CA TYR A 134 -3.30 -1.42 6.80
C TYR A 134 -2.80 -2.88 6.70
N SER A 135 -1.48 -3.08 6.71
CA SER A 135 -0.85 -4.39 6.46
C SER A 135 -0.05 -4.96 7.64
N ASP A 136 -0.03 -4.27 8.77
CA ASP A 136 0.73 -4.65 9.98
C ASP A 136 -0.12 -5.44 10.98
#